data_AF-A0A6I4SPU7-F1
#
_entry.id   AF-A0A6I4SPU7-F1
#
_cell.length_a   1.000
_cell.length_b   1.000
_cell.length_c   1.000
_cell.angle_alpha   90.00
_cell.angle_beta   90.00
_cell.angle_gamma   90.00
#
_symmetry.space_group_name_H-M   'P 1'
#
loop_
_entity.id
_entity.type
_entity.pdbx_description
1 polymer ?
#
loop_
_entity_poly.entity_id
_entity_poly.type
_entity_poly.pdbx_seq_one_letter_code
_entity_poly.pdbx_strand_id
1 'polypeptide(L)'
;MTDSIRDLLGSIPDVEYRQRRRILNFRDVATFRAHKTGGPNARSLLWMASEAATAHVFSNCDLRTLEAVADLCGDLIGLAERAKELEADDGLAGT
;
A
#
# COMPACT_ATOMS: atom_id res chain seq x y z
N MET A 1 -1.47 -13.31 16.13
CA MET A 1 -2.31 -12.67 15.10
C MET A 1 -2.50 -13.69 13.99
N THR A 2 -3.73 -14.16 13.81
CA THR A 2 -4.12 -15.20 12.84
C THR A 2 -3.85 -14.74 11.41
N ASP A 3 -3.57 -15.69 10.52
CA ASP A 3 -3.27 -15.39 9.12
C ASP A 3 -4.57 -15.18 8.33
N SER A 4 -5.07 -13.94 8.37
CA SER A 4 -6.36 -13.56 7.77
C SER A 4 -6.50 -13.90 6.29
N ILE A 5 -5.39 -14.05 5.55
CA ILE A 5 -5.42 -14.43 4.14
C ILE A 5 -5.83 -15.88 3.98
N ARG A 6 -5.18 -16.81 4.71
CA ARG A 6 -5.53 -18.23 4.64
C ARG A 6 -6.86 -18.52 5.34
N ASP A 7 -7.18 -17.78 6.39
CA ASP A 7 -8.47 -17.90 7.08
C ASP A 7 -9.65 -17.55 6.16
N LEU A 8 -9.49 -16.54 5.28
CA LEU A 8 -10.56 -16.08 4.36
C LEU A 8 -10.58 -16.83 3.02
N LEU A 9 -9.41 -17.13 2.44
CA LEU A 9 -9.31 -17.69 1.09
C LEU A 9 -9.06 -19.20 1.08
N GLY A 10 -8.82 -19.82 2.24
CA GLY A 10 -8.51 -21.23 2.36
C GLY A 10 -7.14 -21.59 1.79
N SER A 11 -7.06 -22.75 1.13
CA SER A 11 -5.80 -23.29 0.59
C SER A 11 -5.46 -22.67 -0.77
N ILE A 12 -4.77 -21.53 -0.76
CA ILE A 12 -4.19 -20.91 -1.97
C ILE A 12 -2.72 -21.34 -2.17
N PRO A 13 -2.19 -21.29 -3.41
CA PRO A 13 -0.78 -21.52 -3.67
C PRO A 13 0.13 -20.54 -2.91
N ASP A 14 1.32 -21.00 -2.47
CA ASP A 14 2.25 -20.17 -1.70
C ASP A 14 2.74 -18.93 -2.47
N VAL A 15 2.85 -19.02 -3.80
CA VAL A 15 3.21 -17.87 -4.66
C VAL A 15 2.15 -16.77 -4.59
N GLU A 16 0.87 -17.14 -4.62
CA GLU A 16 -0.25 -16.22 -4.50
C GLU A 16 -0.34 -15.64 -3.10
N TYR A 17 -0.20 -16.50 -2.09
CA TYR A 17 -0.17 -16.11 -0.68
C TYR A 17 0.88 -15.01 -0.42
N ARG A 18 2.09 -15.16 -0.96
CA ARG A 18 3.16 -14.17 -0.80
C ARG A 18 2.78 -12.80 -1.39
N GLN A 19 2.16 -12.76 -2.56
CA GLN A 19 1.73 -11.49 -3.15
C GLN A 19 0.61 -10.85 -2.33
N ARG A 20 -0.41 -11.62 -1.93
CA ARG A 20 -1.48 -11.12 -1.05
C ARG A 20 -0.93 -10.61 0.29
N ARG A 21 0.05 -11.29 0.87
CA ARG A 21 0.71 -10.85 2.10
C ARG A 21 1.46 -9.54 1.92
N ARG A 22 2.12 -9.37 0.76
CA ARG A 22 2.82 -8.13 0.40
C ARG A 22 1.83 -6.98 0.22
N ILE A 23 0.71 -7.19 -0.48
CA ILE A 23 -0.39 -6.23 -0.60
C ILE A 23 -0.96 -5.86 0.78
N LEU A 24 -1.23 -6.83 1.64
CA LEU A 24 -1.74 -6.62 2.99
C LEU A 24 -0.79 -5.73 3.81
N ASN A 25 0.51 -6.01 3.75
CA ASN A 25 1.51 -5.20 4.42
C ASN A 25 1.54 -3.76 3.89
N PHE A 26 1.43 -3.55 2.58
CA PHE A 26 1.34 -2.22 2.01
C PHE A 26 0.10 -1.46 2.47
N ARG A 27 -1.07 -2.11 2.54
CA ARG A 27 -2.29 -1.50 3.09
C ARG A 27 -2.07 -0.98 4.51
N ASP A 28 -1.50 -1.82 5.37
CA ASP A 28 -1.32 -1.52 6.79
C ASP A 28 -0.29 -0.38 6.98
N VAL A 29 0.84 -0.45 6.26
CA VAL A 29 1.85 0.61 6.23
C VAL A 29 1.26 1.93 5.71
N ALA A 30 0.53 1.89 4.59
CA ALA A 30 -0.02 3.07 3.96
C ALA A 30 -1.06 3.75 4.87
N THR A 31 -1.96 2.95 5.45
CA THR A 31 -2.95 3.45 6.42
C THR A 31 -2.28 4.09 7.63
N PHE A 32 -1.28 3.44 8.22
CA PHE A 32 -0.55 4.02 9.36
C PHE A 32 0.14 5.34 8.99
N ARG A 33 0.87 5.37 7.87
CA ARG A 33 1.60 6.56 7.42
C ARG A 33 0.69 7.71 7.01
N ALA A 34 -0.48 7.44 6.44
CA ALA A 34 -1.45 8.47 6.03
C ALA A 34 -1.90 9.33 7.22
N HIS A 35 -2.05 8.70 8.40
CA HIS A 35 -2.40 9.40 9.65
C HIS A 35 -1.21 10.14 10.28
N LYS A 36 0.02 9.83 9.88
CA LYS A 36 1.26 10.41 10.45
C LYS A 36 1.87 11.50 9.59
N THR A 37 1.63 11.49 8.29
CA THR A 37 2.19 12.49 7.39
C THR A 37 1.44 13.83 7.53
N GLY A 38 2.18 14.93 7.48
CA GLY A 38 1.64 16.30 7.43
C GLY A 38 1.31 16.75 6.01
N GLY A 39 2.03 16.21 5.01
CA GLY A 39 1.94 16.59 3.62
C GLY A 39 0.67 16.10 2.90
N PRO A 40 -0.13 16.99 2.28
CA PRO A 40 -1.36 16.60 1.59
C PRO A 40 -1.15 15.66 0.39
N ASN A 41 -0.07 15.84 -0.38
CA ASN A 41 0.24 14.99 -1.53
C ASN A 41 0.72 13.61 -1.06
N ALA A 42 1.64 13.59 -0.09
CA ALA A 42 2.07 12.34 0.54
C ALA A 42 0.87 11.57 1.11
N ARG A 43 -0.05 12.25 1.81
CA ARG A 43 -1.26 11.63 2.35
C ARG A 43 -2.16 11.05 1.27
N SER A 44 -2.36 11.77 0.17
CA SER A 44 -3.21 11.33 -0.93
C SER A 44 -2.68 10.06 -1.59
N LEU A 45 -1.37 9.99 -1.84
CA LEU A 45 -0.72 8.81 -2.41
C LEU A 45 -0.83 7.58 -1.48
N LEU A 46 -0.69 7.79 -0.17
CA LEU A 46 -0.88 6.73 0.82
C LEU A 46 -2.32 6.23 0.87
N TRP A 47 -3.31 7.12 0.71
CA TRP A 47 -4.71 6.69 0.60
C TRP A 47 -4.96 5.86 -0.66
N MET A 48 -4.45 6.29 -1.82
CA MET A 48 -4.56 5.52 -3.06
C MET A 48 -3.95 4.12 -2.90
N ALA A 49 -2.77 4.01 -2.26
CA ALA A 49 -2.13 2.72 -2.01
C ALA A 49 -2.99 1.82 -1.10
N SER A 50 -3.57 2.39 -0.05
CA SER A 50 -4.44 1.67 0.89
C SER A 50 -5.73 1.19 0.21
N GLU A 51 -6.36 2.03 -0.61
CA GLU A 51 -7.57 1.68 -1.36
C GLU A 51 -7.31 0.58 -2.38
N ALA A 52 -6.24 0.72 -3.18
CA ALA A 52 -5.83 -0.29 -4.16
C ALA A 52 -5.55 -1.65 -3.49
N ALA A 53 -4.83 -1.63 -2.36
CA ALA A 53 -4.53 -2.85 -1.62
C ALA A 53 -5.79 -3.48 -1.02
N THR A 54 -6.68 -2.68 -0.44
CA THR A 54 -7.95 -3.14 0.14
C THR A 54 -8.86 -3.79 -0.91
N ALA A 55 -8.92 -3.21 -2.11
CA ALA A 55 -9.74 -3.73 -3.20
C ALA A 55 -9.29 -5.10 -3.72
N HIS A 56 -8.00 -5.44 -3.61
CA HIS A 56 -7.43 -6.62 -4.27
C HIS A 56 -6.96 -7.73 -3.32
N VAL A 57 -6.60 -7.42 -2.06
CA VAL A 57 -5.97 -8.40 -1.16
C VAL A 57 -6.77 -9.69 -0.97
N PHE A 58 -8.10 -9.60 -0.99
CA PHE A 58 -9.02 -10.75 -0.89
C PHE A 58 -9.89 -10.95 -2.14
N SER A 59 -9.63 -10.22 -3.22
CA SER A 59 -10.41 -10.39 -4.45
C SER A 59 -10.00 -11.66 -5.20
N ASN A 60 -10.94 -12.20 -5.96
CA ASN A 60 -10.65 -13.28 -6.90
C ASN A 60 -10.00 -12.68 -8.16
N CYS A 61 -8.67 -12.72 -8.22
CA CYS A 61 -7.88 -12.25 -9.35
C CYS A 61 -6.69 -13.18 -9.59
N ASP A 62 -6.13 -13.12 -10.79
CA ASP A 62 -4.99 -13.95 -11.15
C ASP A 62 -3.68 -13.44 -10.50
N LEU A 63 -2.66 -14.31 -10.49
CA LEU A 63 -1.37 -14.00 -9.90
C LEU A 63 -0.70 -12.76 -10.51
N ARG A 64 -0.84 -12.54 -11.82
CA ARG A 64 -0.25 -11.39 -12.51
C ARG A 64 -0.89 -10.08 -12.04
N THR A 65 -2.19 -10.09 -11.82
CA THR A 65 -2.92 -8.95 -11.26
C THR A 65 -2.44 -8.65 -9.84
N LEU A 66 -2.26 -9.69 -9.01
CA LEU A 66 -1.72 -9.51 -7.66
C LEU A 66 -0.29 -8.96 -7.67
N GLU A 67 0.55 -9.40 -8.60
CA GLU A 67 1.91 -8.86 -8.79
C GLU A 67 1.87 -7.38 -9.18
N ALA A 68 1.07 -7.03 -10.18
CA ALA A 68 0.92 -5.65 -10.64
C ALA A 68 0.39 -4.73 -9.53
N VAL A 69 -0.57 -5.20 -8.72
CA VAL A 69 -1.09 -4.44 -7.58
C VAL A 69 -0.03 -4.28 -6.49
N ALA A 70 0.72 -5.34 -6.17
CA ALA A 70 1.79 -5.24 -5.19
C ALA A 70 2.86 -4.22 -5.61
N ASP A 71 3.24 -4.21 -6.89
CA ASP A 71 4.21 -3.26 -7.41
C ASP A 71 3.65 -1.83 -7.42
N LEU A 72 2.41 -1.62 -7.87
CA LEU A 72 1.72 -0.32 -7.79
C LEU A 72 1.67 0.22 -6.35
N CYS A 73 1.27 -0.60 -5.38
CA CYS A 73 1.23 -0.19 -3.98
C CYS A 73 2.63 0.20 -3.46
N GLY A 74 3.66 -0.55 -3.85
CA GLY A 74 5.05 -0.22 -3.52
C GLY A 74 5.49 1.12 -4.10
N ASP A 75 5.19 1.35 -5.38
CA ASP A 75 5.52 2.59 -6.09
C ASP A 75 4.81 3.80 -5.47
N LEU A 76 3.52 3.68 -5.17
CA LEU A 76 2.75 4.76 -4.52
C LEU A 76 3.29 5.11 -3.14
N ILE A 77 3.68 4.11 -2.33
CA ILE A 77 4.31 4.35 -1.03
C ILE A 77 5.68 5.00 -1.21
N GLY A 78 6.48 4.58 -2.20
CA GLY A 78 7.76 5.21 -2.51
C GLY A 78 7.62 6.65 -2.99
N LEU A 79 6.63 6.93 -3.84
CA LEU A 79 6.29 8.29 -4.27
C LEU A 79 5.81 9.16 -3.10
N ALA A 80 5.07 8.58 -2.15
CA ALA A 80 4.61 9.32 -0.98
C ALA A 80 5.76 9.82 -0.10
N GLU A 81 6.83 9.05 0.05
CA GLU A 81 8.02 9.50 0.79
C GLU A 81 8.72 10.67 0.07
N ARG A 82 8.88 10.59 -1.25
CA ARG A 82 9.44 11.69 -2.05
C ARG A 82 8.56 12.94 -2.02
N ALA A 83 7.24 12.77 -2.10
CA ALA A 83 6.31 13.90 -2.00
C ALA A 83 6.43 14.60 -0.64
N LYS A 84 6.57 13.82 0.43
CA LYS A 84 6.76 14.37 1.78
C LYS A 84 8.08 15.15 1.90
N GLU A 85 9.16 14.70 1.27
CA GLU A 85 10.43 15.43 1.22
C GLU A 85 10.28 16.77 0.50
N LEU A 86 9.66 16.78 -0.69
CA LEU A 86 9.40 18.01 -1.46
C LEU A 86 8.51 19.00 -0.70
N GLU A 87 7.46 18.50 -0.03
CA GLU A 87 6.56 19.33 0.77
C GLU A 87 7.26 19.94 1.99
N ALA A 88 8.27 19.26 2.54
CA ALA A 88 9.09 19.81 3.62
C ALA A 88 10.04 20.91 3.11
N ASP A 89 10.62 20.73 1.93
CA ASP A 89 11.51 21.70 1.29
C ASP A 89 10.75 22.98 0.87
N ASP A 90 9.56 22.84 0.27
CA ASP A 90 8.69 23.96 -0.09
C ASP A 90 8.23 24.75 1.15
N GLY A 91 8.02 24.07 2.28
CA GLY A 91 7.70 24.70 3.56
C GLY A 91 8.83 25.55 4.15
N LEU A 92 10.09 25.28 3.80
CA LEU A 92 11.28 26.03 4.24
C LEU A 92 11.59 27.23 3.33
N ALA A 93 11.18 27.20 2.07
CA ALA A 93 11.37 28.32 1.13
C ALA A 93 10.38 29.49 1.36
N GLY A 94 9.35 29.28 2.19
CA GLY A 94 8.28 30.25 2.47
C GLY A 94 8.39 31.02 3.80
N THR A 95 9.48 30.86 4.56
CA THR A 95 9.76 31.58 5.83
C THR A 95 10.96 32.50 5.70
#